data_AF-A0A814S3L6-F1
#
_entry.id   AF-A0A814S3L6-F1
#
_cell.length_a   1.000
_cell.length_b   1.000
_cell.length_c   1.000
_cell.angle_alpha   90.00
_cell.angle_beta   90.00
_cell.angle_gamma   90.00
#
_symmetry.space_group_name_H-M   'P 1'
#
loop_
_entity.id
_entity.type
_entity.pdbx_description
1 polymer ?
#
loop_
_entity_poly.entity_id
_entity_poly.type
_entity_poly.pdbx_seq_one_letter_code
_entity_poly.pdbx_strand_id
1 'polypeptide(L)'
;MQISIKFELNLTMLDGKAINAITNNTLTRTCYICNATPTQMNQKQVLENLVPDLNSLKFGFSALHAYIRCFECILHISYRLPIKKWQIRGSTAENKCLARKKILQEKFWSKLGLLVDFPKDSGYGNTNDGNTARRAFQNYKVFAEITDVNQELIWRLFNVLCLVNSSYSFNLQKFKVYCDQTYDLYVKEYQWFYMPVSMHKLLVHSAQIIPNFDLPIGFYTEEAQEARNKDNKYIRLNHTRKINRKTTLTDQFNFLHVTSDPVISTLRMSFKRTKKKVRLLPIDAANIAELNLSAQSQDSNEYSDNEEDDETNDEEEDAEIDTEIDEKDLKIQFDVLSDNAANIIVEFDEYSNFFLDE
;
A
#
# COMPACT_ATOMS: atom_id res chain seq x y z
N MET A 1 -1.67 -42.14 -22.46
CA MET A 1 -2.43 -40.87 -22.56
C MET A 1 -1.42 -39.75 -22.66
N GLN A 2 -1.38 -39.03 -23.78
CA GLN A 2 -0.48 -37.89 -23.96
C GLN A 2 -1.23 -36.63 -23.53
N ILE A 3 -0.69 -35.90 -22.56
CA ILE A 3 -1.27 -34.63 -22.10
C ILE A 3 -0.52 -33.52 -22.83
N SER A 4 -1.26 -32.61 -23.47
CA SER A 4 -0.71 -31.39 -24.08
C SER A 4 -1.15 -30.19 -23.25
N ILE A 5 -0.19 -29.35 -22.85
CA ILE A 5 -0.42 -28.17 -21.99
C ILE A 5 0.01 -26.93 -22.77
N LYS A 6 -0.86 -25.92 -22.82
CA LYS A 6 -0.56 -24.59 -23.37
C LYS A 6 -0.23 -23.64 -22.21
N PHE A 7 0.81 -22.83 -22.38
CA PHE A 7 1.20 -21.81 -21.41
C PHE A 7 0.85 -20.42 -21.92
N GLU A 8 0.30 -19.61 -21.04
CA GLU A 8 0.03 -18.18 -21.25
C GLU A 8 0.61 -17.43 -20.05
N LEU A 9 1.43 -16.42 -20.31
CA LEU A 9 2.20 -15.72 -19.30
C LEU A 9 1.79 -14.25 -19.28
N ASN A 10 1.43 -13.76 -18.09
CA ASN A 10 1.06 -12.37 -17.87
C ASN A 10 2.20 -11.66 -17.13
N LEU A 11 2.65 -10.53 -17.68
CA LEU A 11 3.76 -9.75 -17.13
C LEU A 11 3.19 -8.66 -16.20
N THR A 12 2.74 -9.07 -15.01
CA THR A 12 2.06 -8.19 -14.04
C THR A 12 2.83 -7.98 -12.74
N MET A 13 3.77 -8.87 -12.42
CA MET A 13 4.56 -8.80 -11.19
C MET A 13 5.75 -7.83 -11.37
N LEU A 14 5.44 -6.59 -11.74
CA LEU A 14 6.40 -5.53 -11.98
C LEU A 14 5.96 -4.28 -11.23
N ASP A 15 6.91 -3.59 -10.62
CA ASP A 15 6.67 -2.27 -10.02
C ASP A 15 6.39 -1.20 -11.10
N GLY A 16 5.96 -0.01 -10.64
CA GLY A 16 5.64 1.09 -11.55
C GLY A 16 6.85 1.59 -12.34
N LYS A 17 8.05 1.52 -11.76
CA LYS A 17 9.29 1.98 -12.39
C LYS A 17 9.70 1.07 -13.55
N ALA A 18 9.65 -0.24 -13.36
CA ALA A 18 9.91 -1.24 -14.38
C ALA A 18 8.91 -1.11 -15.53
N ILE A 19 7.62 -0.89 -15.23
CA ILE A 19 6.60 -0.66 -16.27
C ILE A 19 6.88 0.64 -17.03
N ASN A 20 7.24 1.73 -16.35
CA ASN A 20 7.61 2.98 -17.02
C ASN A 20 8.80 2.79 -17.96
N ALA A 21 9.82 2.04 -17.54
CA ALA A 21 10.97 1.71 -18.38
C ALA A 21 10.56 0.88 -19.62
N ILE A 22 9.69 -0.12 -19.46
CA ILE A 22 9.23 -1.00 -20.55
C ILE A 22 8.31 -0.25 -21.53
N THR A 23 7.51 0.70 -21.03
CA THR A 23 6.59 1.52 -21.83
C THR A 23 7.27 2.74 -22.46
N ASN A 24 8.58 2.94 -22.22
CA ASN A 24 9.32 4.16 -22.58
C ASN A 24 8.65 5.43 -22.04
N ASN A 25 7.95 5.33 -20.91
CA ASN A 25 7.43 6.47 -20.20
C ASN A 25 8.56 7.15 -19.44
N THR A 26 9.03 8.29 -19.95
CA THR A 26 10.19 9.01 -19.43
C THR A 26 9.93 9.71 -18.10
N LEU A 27 8.66 9.93 -17.74
CA LEU A 27 8.28 10.65 -16.52
C LEU A 27 7.46 9.76 -15.60
N THR A 28 8.04 9.41 -14.44
CA THR A 28 7.37 8.61 -13.39
C THR A 28 6.08 9.25 -12.87
N ARG A 29 5.98 10.58 -12.96
CA ARG A 29 4.80 11.38 -12.57
C ARG A 29 3.68 11.40 -13.61
N THR A 30 3.86 10.75 -14.76
CA THR A 30 2.83 10.68 -15.81
C THR A 30 2.29 9.26 -15.93
N CYS A 31 1.01 9.13 -16.26
CA CYS A 31 0.40 7.81 -16.38
C CYS A 31 0.85 7.10 -17.65
N TYR A 32 1.48 5.93 -17.55
CA TYR A 32 1.89 5.14 -18.72
C TYR A 32 0.72 4.58 -19.56
N ILE A 33 -0.52 4.69 -19.07
CA ILE A 33 -1.73 4.25 -19.80
C ILE A 33 -2.26 5.37 -20.69
N CYS A 34 -2.46 6.57 -20.15
CA CYS A 34 -3.11 7.68 -20.88
C CYS A 34 -2.21 8.91 -21.10
N ASN A 35 -0.96 8.88 -20.62
CA ASN A 35 0.00 9.98 -20.62
C ASN A 35 -0.47 11.26 -19.90
N ALA A 36 -1.50 11.17 -19.06
CA ALA A 36 -1.93 12.31 -18.25
C ALA A 36 -0.80 12.77 -17.31
N THR A 37 -0.59 14.08 -17.26
CA THR A 37 0.29 14.72 -16.26
C THR A 37 -0.48 15.00 -14.96
N PRO A 38 0.19 15.25 -13.83
CA PRO A 38 -0.50 15.54 -12.56
C PRO A 38 -1.50 16.70 -12.66
N THR A 39 -1.18 17.72 -13.45
CA THR A 39 -2.06 18.87 -13.71
C THR A 39 -3.32 18.51 -14.47
N GLN A 40 -3.28 17.46 -15.31
CA GLN A 40 -4.41 16.95 -16.09
C GLN A 40 -5.23 15.90 -15.34
N MET A 41 -4.61 15.14 -14.42
CA MET A 41 -5.27 14.03 -13.72
C MET A 41 -6.50 14.43 -12.89
N ASN A 42 -6.60 15.70 -12.46
CA ASN A 42 -7.79 16.20 -11.76
C ASN A 42 -8.83 16.85 -12.71
N GLN A 43 -8.64 16.76 -14.04
CA GLN A 43 -9.48 17.42 -15.05
C GLN A 43 -10.25 16.40 -15.88
N LYS A 44 -11.47 16.07 -15.45
CA LYS A 44 -12.30 15.01 -16.08
C LYS A 44 -12.46 15.19 -17.60
N GLN A 45 -12.75 16.41 -18.04
CA GLN A 45 -12.91 16.75 -19.46
C GLN A 45 -11.63 16.50 -20.27
N VAL A 46 -10.45 16.70 -19.67
CA VAL A 46 -9.19 16.40 -20.35
C VAL A 46 -9.01 14.88 -20.46
N LEU A 47 -9.26 14.15 -19.37
CA LEU A 47 -9.16 12.69 -19.35
C LEU A 47 -10.07 12.00 -20.36
N GLU A 48 -11.29 12.51 -20.56
CA GLU A 48 -12.24 12.00 -21.58
C GLU A 48 -11.70 12.09 -23.01
N ASN A 49 -10.76 13.01 -23.28
CA ASN A 49 -10.14 13.19 -24.58
C ASN A 49 -8.81 12.43 -24.74
N LEU A 50 -8.25 11.87 -23.65
CA LEU A 50 -7.03 11.08 -23.73
C LEU A 50 -7.35 9.66 -24.18
N VAL A 51 -6.54 9.13 -25.11
CA VAL A 51 -6.68 7.76 -25.61
C VAL A 51 -5.74 6.84 -24.81
N PRO A 52 -6.28 5.87 -24.06
CA PRO A 52 -5.46 4.87 -23.37
C PRO A 52 -4.67 4.00 -24.36
N ASP A 53 -3.40 3.74 -24.07
CA ASP A 53 -2.65 2.68 -24.73
C ASP A 53 -3.14 1.31 -24.24
N LEU A 54 -3.88 0.63 -25.11
CA LEU A 54 -4.43 -0.70 -24.81
C LEU A 54 -3.33 -1.73 -24.52
N ASN A 55 -2.13 -1.57 -25.09
CA ASN A 55 -1.02 -2.49 -24.82
C ASN A 55 -0.51 -2.35 -23.39
N SER A 56 -0.67 -1.19 -22.77
CA SER A 56 -0.27 -0.94 -21.38
C SER A 56 -1.20 -1.59 -20.37
N LEU A 57 -2.43 -1.95 -20.75
CA LEU A 57 -3.40 -2.57 -19.84
C LEU A 57 -2.98 -3.97 -19.40
N LYS A 58 -2.18 -4.68 -20.21
CA LYS A 58 -1.68 -6.04 -19.92
C LYS A 58 -0.74 -6.11 -18.72
N PHE A 59 -0.16 -4.97 -18.31
CA PHE A 59 0.75 -4.91 -17.17
C PHE A 59 -0.01 -4.90 -15.82
N GLY A 60 -1.34 -4.80 -15.84
CA GLY A 60 -2.12 -4.71 -14.62
C GLY A 60 -1.89 -3.38 -13.90
N PHE A 61 -2.01 -3.41 -12.57
CA PHE A 61 -1.53 -2.33 -11.71
C PHE A 61 -1.05 -2.92 -10.40
N SER A 62 -0.07 -2.24 -9.82
CA SER A 62 0.40 -2.53 -8.48
C SER A 62 -0.67 -2.20 -7.44
N ALA A 63 -1.18 -3.25 -6.79
CA ALA A 63 -2.20 -3.12 -5.76
C ALA A 63 -1.59 -2.76 -4.39
N LEU A 64 -0.35 -3.17 -4.12
CA LEU A 64 0.45 -2.78 -2.95
C LEU A 64 0.76 -1.28 -2.97
N HIS A 65 1.39 -0.81 -4.05
CA HIS A 65 1.74 0.59 -4.20
C HIS A 65 0.47 1.46 -4.27
N ALA A 66 -0.67 0.94 -4.74
CA ALA A 66 -1.94 1.66 -4.66
C ALA A 66 -2.33 1.99 -3.21
N TYR A 67 -2.18 1.07 -2.25
CA TYR A 67 -2.44 1.34 -0.83
C TYR A 67 -1.51 2.43 -0.29
N ILE A 68 -0.20 2.26 -0.48
CA ILE A 68 0.82 3.17 0.03
C ILE A 68 0.61 4.57 -0.56
N ARG A 69 0.48 4.69 -1.88
CA ARG A 69 0.30 5.99 -2.56
C ARG A 69 -1.02 6.66 -2.21
N CYS A 70 -2.10 5.91 -2.00
CA CYS A 70 -3.34 6.50 -1.51
C CYS A 70 -3.17 7.01 -0.07
N PHE A 71 -2.51 6.25 0.80
CA PHE A 71 -2.22 6.68 2.18
C PHE A 71 -1.37 7.95 2.21
N GLU A 72 -0.25 7.97 1.49
CA GLU A 72 0.64 9.13 1.36
C GLU A 72 -0.11 10.35 0.80
N CYS A 73 -0.96 10.17 -0.20
CA CYS A 73 -1.79 11.25 -0.74
C CYS A 73 -2.68 11.87 0.34
N ILE A 74 -3.37 11.06 1.16
CA ILE A 74 -4.22 11.56 2.25
C ILE A 74 -3.39 12.31 3.29
N LEU A 75 -2.22 11.78 3.68
CA LEU A 75 -1.31 12.45 4.61
C LEU A 75 -0.86 13.81 4.07
N HIS A 76 -0.45 13.84 2.81
CA HIS A 76 0.06 15.05 2.17
C HIS A 76 -1.00 16.11 1.91
N ILE A 77 -2.23 15.71 1.59
CA ILE A 77 -3.39 16.59 1.63
C ILE A 77 -3.53 17.15 3.03
N SER A 78 -3.53 16.29 4.04
CA SER A 78 -3.71 16.68 5.43
C SER A 78 -2.67 17.70 5.88
N TYR A 79 -1.38 17.46 5.68
CA TYR A 79 -0.31 18.39 6.06
C TYR A 79 -0.48 19.78 5.43
N ARG A 80 -1.10 19.84 4.25
CA ARG A 80 -1.26 21.06 3.46
C ARG A 80 -2.66 21.68 3.56
N LEU A 81 -3.60 21.10 4.32
CA LEU A 81 -4.95 21.64 4.51
C LEU A 81 -4.99 23.14 4.91
N PRO A 82 -4.08 23.66 5.77
CA PRO A 82 -4.07 25.08 6.10
C PRO A 82 -3.64 25.99 4.95
N ILE A 83 -2.96 25.46 3.93
CA ILE A 83 -2.32 26.22 2.84
C ILE A 83 -3.09 26.05 1.53
N LYS A 84 -3.67 24.85 1.30
CA LYS A 84 -4.41 24.45 0.10
C LYS A 84 -3.65 24.70 -1.21
N LYS A 85 -2.39 24.27 -1.23
CA LYS A 85 -1.52 24.27 -2.42
C LYS A 85 -0.86 22.92 -2.57
N TRP A 86 -0.76 22.42 -3.80
CA TRP A 86 -0.05 21.19 -4.12
C TRP A 86 1.45 21.29 -3.78
N GLN A 87 2.13 22.27 -4.40
CA GLN A 87 3.53 22.57 -4.10
C GLN A 87 3.65 23.60 -2.98
N ILE A 88 4.46 23.25 -1.98
CA ILE A 88 4.86 24.16 -0.91
C ILE A 88 6.19 24.78 -1.34
N ARG A 89 6.25 26.11 -1.34
CA ARG A 89 7.47 26.87 -1.63
C ARG A 89 7.59 28.00 -0.62
N GLY A 90 8.74 28.11 0.02
CA GLY A 90 9.10 29.21 0.91
C GLY A 90 8.87 28.89 2.39
N SER A 91 9.76 29.41 3.22
CA SER A 91 9.94 29.05 4.63
C SER A 91 8.67 29.15 5.47
N THR A 92 7.81 30.14 5.24
CA THR A 92 6.57 30.29 6.04
C THR A 92 5.57 29.17 5.77
N ALA A 93 5.44 28.72 4.52
CA ALA A 93 4.52 27.66 4.15
C ALA A 93 5.09 26.28 4.56
N GLU A 94 6.39 26.10 4.42
CA GLU A 94 7.13 24.91 4.88
C GLU A 94 6.96 24.71 6.39
N ASN A 95 7.23 25.75 7.19
CA ASN A 95 7.10 25.69 8.65
C ASN A 95 5.68 25.34 9.11
N LYS A 96 4.64 25.85 8.43
CA LYS A 96 3.24 25.50 8.72
C LYS A 96 2.94 24.03 8.42
N CYS A 97 3.44 23.54 7.28
CA CYS A 97 3.28 22.15 6.86
C CYS A 97 3.99 21.20 7.84
N LEU A 98 5.22 21.53 8.22
CA LEU A 98 6.04 20.81 9.20
C LEU A 98 5.40 20.75 10.59
N ALA A 99 4.91 21.89 11.10
CA ALA A 99 4.23 21.94 12.38
C ALA A 99 2.98 21.05 12.39
N ARG A 100 2.21 21.08 11.30
CA ARG A 100 1.04 20.20 11.16
C ARG A 100 1.44 18.73 11.04
N LYS A 101 2.47 18.39 10.26
CA LYS A 101 2.99 17.02 10.15
C LYS A 101 3.32 16.45 11.53
N LYS A 102 4.05 17.19 12.38
CA LYS A 102 4.40 16.76 13.75
C LYS A 102 3.17 16.46 14.60
N ILE A 103 2.19 17.37 14.62
CA ILE A 103 0.92 17.17 15.36
C ILE A 103 0.20 15.91 14.88
N LEU A 104 0.18 15.65 13.57
CA LEU A 104 -0.49 14.47 13.03
C LEU A 104 0.27 13.18 13.36
N GLN A 105 1.59 13.18 13.30
CA GLN A 105 2.41 12.01 13.70
C GLN A 105 2.13 11.61 15.15
N GLU A 106 2.05 12.57 16.07
CA GLU A 106 1.67 12.32 17.48
C GLU A 106 0.25 11.76 17.60
N LYS A 107 -0.70 12.26 16.81
CA LYS A 107 -2.07 11.73 16.78
C LYS A 107 -2.15 10.32 16.21
N PHE A 108 -1.37 10.00 15.17
CA PHE A 108 -1.28 8.63 14.63
C PHE A 108 -0.71 7.66 15.64
N TRP A 109 0.33 8.06 16.36
CA TRP A 109 0.91 7.24 17.42
C TRP A 109 -0.09 7.02 18.56
N SER A 110 -0.64 8.10 19.12
CA SER A 110 -1.53 8.02 20.29
C SER A 110 -2.86 7.31 20.02
N LYS A 111 -3.45 7.46 18.83
CA LYS A 111 -4.78 6.90 18.53
C LYS A 111 -4.75 5.56 17.79
N LEU A 112 -3.72 5.30 16.98
CA LEU A 112 -3.64 4.09 16.14
C LEU A 112 -2.39 3.24 16.43
N GLY A 113 -1.45 3.73 17.24
CA GLY A 113 -0.17 3.06 17.45
C GLY A 113 0.64 2.92 16.16
N LEU A 114 0.53 3.90 15.26
CA LEU A 114 1.19 3.90 13.95
C LEU A 114 2.28 4.97 13.90
N LEU A 115 3.50 4.57 13.52
CA LEU A 115 4.57 5.49 13.16
C LEU A 115 4.43 5.85 11.68
N VAL A 116 4.30 7.13 11.37
CA VAL A 116 3.96 7.60 10.02
C VAL A 116 4.98 8.63 9.56
N ASP A 117 5.45 8.49 8.32
CA ASP A 117 6.32 9.43 7.63
C ASP A 117 7.64 9.72 8.37
N PHE A 118 8.20 8.67 8.98
CA PHE A 118 9.55 8.62 9.55
C PHE A 118 10.49 7.83 8.63
N PRO A 119 11.75 8.28 8.45
CA PRO A 119 12.75 7.48 7.74
C PRO A 119 13.05 6.20 8.51
N LYS A 120 13.31 5.09 7.81
CA LYS A 120 13.76 3.84 8.43
C LYS A 120 15.26 3.93 8.77
N ASP A 121 15.69 3.27 9.86
CA ASP A 121 17.09 3.27 10.34
C ASP A 121 18.09 2.69 9.32
N SER A 122 17.60 1.90 8.37
CA SER A 122 18.38 1.38 7.25
C SER A 122 18.85 2.45 6.26
N GLY A 123 18.33 3.68 6.36
CA GLY A 123 18.57 4.78 5.43
C GLY A 123 17.74 4.70 4.14
N TYR A 124 16.87 3.69 4.01
CA TYR A 124 16.05 3.47 2.81
C TYR A 124 14.58 3.27 3.19
N GLY A 125 13.69 4.01 2.51
CA GLY A 125 12.25 3.97 2.74
C GLY A 125 11.81 4.75 3.97
N ASN A 126 10.50 4.80 4.18
CA ASN A 126 9.87 5.41 5.34
C ASN A 126 8.93 4.40 6.03
N THR A 127 8.33 4.79 7.14
CA THR A 127 7.40 3.94 7.89
C THR A 127 6.01 3.80 7.23
N ASN A 128 5.79 4.39 6.05
CA ASN A 128 4.53 4.30 5.29
C ASN A 128 4.48 3.02 4.44
N ASP A 129 4.85 1.89 5.02
CA ASP A 129 4.77 0.61 4.32
C ASP A 129 3.32 0.12 4.16
N GLY A 130 3.16 -1.00 3.44
CA GLY A 130 1.86 -1.61 3.19
C GLY A 130 1.08 -1.91 4.47
N ASN A 131 1.75 -2.27 5.57
CA ASN A 131 1.08 -2.60 6.83
C ASN A 131 0.55 -1.34 7.53
N THR A 132 1.36 -0.28 7.62
CA THR A 132 0.90 1.01 8.12
C THR A 132 -0.30 1.53 7.33
N ALA A 133 -0.22 1.49 5.99
CA ALA A 133 -1.31 1.96 5.12
C ALA A 133 -2.60 1.16 5.34
N ARG A 134 -2.53 -0.18 5.32
CA ARG A 134 -3.71 -1.06 5.51
C ARG A 134 -4.37 -0.83 6.88
N ARG A 135 -3.58 -0.74 7.96
CA ARG A 135 -4.09 -0.48 9.33
C ARG A 135 -4.79 0.88 9.44
N ALA A 136 -4.25 1.91 8.77
CA ALA A 136 -4.88 3.23 8.74
C ALA A 136 -6.24 3.20 8.03
N PHE A 137 -6.32 2.56 6.85
CA PHE A 137 -7.58 2.45 6.10
C PHE A 137 -8.63 1.57 6.79
N GLN A 138 -8.24 0.50 7.47
CA GLN A 138 -9.15 -0.30 8.29
C GLN A 138 -9.85 0.54 9.36
N ASN A 139 -9.11 1.49 9.95
CA ASN A 139 -9.61 2.44 10.94
C ASN A 139 -10.03 3.77 10.29
N TYR A 140 -10.68 3.73 9.12
CA TYR A 140 -10.98 4.91 8.28
C TYR A 140 -11.61 6.09 9.03
N LYS A 141 -12.47 5.83 10.04
CA LYS A 141 -13.09 6.89 10.86
C LYS A 141 -12.06 7.66 11.67
N VAL A 142 -11.19 6.93 12.38
CA VAL A 142 -10.10 7.51 13.17
C VAL A 142 -9.06 8.15 12.24
N PHE A 143 -8.78 7.52 11.11
CA PHE A 143 -7.89 8.08 10.09
C PHE A 143 -8.41 9.42 9.54
N ALA A 144 -9.70 9.52 9.22
CA ALA A 144 -10.36 10.76 8.83
C ALA A 144 -10.31 11.82 9.93
N GLU A 145 -10.57 11.42 11.18
CA GLU A 145 -10.52 12.31 12.34
C GLU A 145 -9.11 12.86 12.59
N ILE A 146 -8.07 12.02 12.46
CA ILE A 146 -6.67 12.47 12.60
C ILE A 146 -6.32 13.45 11.49
N THR A 147 -6.65 13.11 10.24
CA THR A 147 -6.19 13.85 9.08
C THR A 147 -7.05 15.07 8.72
N ASP A 148 -8.22 15.24 9.33
CA ASP A 148 -9.23 16.23 8.92
C ASP A 148 -9.60 16.11 7.43
N VAL A 149 -9.42 14.94 6.83
CA VAL A 149 -9.81 14.64 5.44
C VAL A 149 -11.21 14.03 5.43
N ASN A 150 -11.95 14.25 4.35
CA ASN A 150 -13.31 13.79 4.17
C ASN A 150 -13.40 12.27 4.41
N GLN A 151 -14.18 11.87 5.41
CA GLN A 151 -14.32 10.47 5.83
C GLN A 151 -14.88 9.58 4.70
N GLU A 152 -15.82 10.09 3.92
CA GLU A 152 -16.41 9.36 2.80
C GLU A 152 -15.34 9.09 1.73
N LEU A 153 -14.47 10.05 1.43
CA LEU A 153 -13.37 9.81 0.48
C LEU A 153 -12.46 8.66 0.94
N ILE A 154 -12.05 8.66 2.23
CA ILE A 154 -11.18 7.62 2.79
C ILE A 154 -11.89 6.25 2.77
N TRP A 155 -13.17 6.22 3.14
CA TRP A 155 -13.97 4.99 3.11
C TRP A 155 -14.10 4.43 1.69
N ARG A 156 -14.38 5.28 0.70
CA ARG A 156 -14.50 4.86 -0.70
C ARG A 156 -13.19 4.35 -1.26
N LEU A 157 -12.08 5.05 -0.99
CA LEU A 157 -10.75 4.58 -1.36
C LEU A 157 -10.45 3.20 -0.74
N PHE A 158 -10.78 3.01 0.54
CA PHE A 158 -10.61 1.72 1.21
C PHE A 158 -11.38 0.60 0.51
N ASN A 159 -12.65 0.83 0.15
CA ASN A 159 -13.46 -0.17 -0.56
C ASN A 159 -12.88 -0.53 -1.94
N VAL A 160 -12.43 0.48 -2.71
CA VAL A 160 -11.79 0.25 -4.00
C VAL A 160 -10.51 -0.57 -3.82
N LEU A 161 -9.65 -0.19 -2.87
CA LEU A 161 -8.41 -0.88 -2.54
C LEU A 161 -8.65 -2.33 -2.07
N CYS A 162 -9.68 -2.57 -1.26
CA CYS A 162 -10.07 -3.93 -0.85
C CYS A 162 -10.53 -4.78 -2.03
N LEU A 163 -11.36 -4.25 -2.93
CA LEU A 163 -11.85 -5.00 -4.09
C LEU A 163 -10.71 -5.43 -5.00
N VAL A 164 -9.82 -4.50 -5.33
CA VAL A 164 -8.71 -4.79 -6.24
C VAL A 164 -7.66 -5.73 -5.65
N ASN A 165 -7.47 -5.70 -4.33
CA ASN A 165 -6.58 -6.64 -3.65
C ASN A 165 -7.28 -7.97 -3.29
N SER A 166 -8.56 -8.11 -3.63
CA SER A 166 -9.30 -9.33 -3.32
C SER A 166 -9.21 -10.36 -4.43
N SER A 167 -9.39 -11.61 -4.04
CA SER A 167 -9.58 -12.74 -4.95
C SER A 167 -11.04 -12.90 -5.42
N TYR A 168 -11.90 -11.90 -5.18
CA TYR A 168 -13.30 -11.97 -5.59
C TYR A 168 -13.49 -11.43 -7.01
N SER A 169 -14.37 -12.08 -7.77
CA SER A 169 -14.96 -11.47 -8.95
C SER A 169 -16.06 -10.50 -8.51
N PHE A 170 -16.23 -9.38 -9.23
CA PHE A 170 -17.22 -8.37 -8.88
C PHE A 170 -17.81 -7.71 -10.12
N ASN A 171 -18.95 -7.03 -9.93
CA ASN A 171 -19.66 -6.37 -11.01
C ASN A 171 -18.88 -5.14 -11.51
N LEU A 172 -18.28 -5.27 -12.71
CA LEU A 172 -17.41 -4.24 -13.28
C LEU A 172 -18.12 -2.90 -13.51
N GLN A 173 -19.40 -2.91 -13.88
CA GLN A 173 -20.15 -1.68 -14.11
C GLN A 173 -20.41 -0.93 -12.80
N LYS A 174 -20.83 -1.65 -11.75
CA LYS A 174 -21.00 -1.06 -10.41
C LYS A 174 -19.68 -0.53 -9.87
N PHE A 175 -18.61 -1.29 -10.03
CA PHE A 175 -17.27 -0.88 -9.64
C PHE A 175 -16.83 0.41 -10.36
N LYS A 176 -17.00 0.47 -11.70
CA LYS A 176 -16.67 1.67 -12.47
C LYS A 176 -17.44 2.89 -11.97
N VAL A 177 -18.75 2.77 -11.75
CA VAL A 177 -19.56 3.87 -11.21
C VAL A 177 -19.06 4.30 -9.83
N TYR A 178 -18.69 3.35 -8.97
CA TYR A 178 -18.14 3.64 -7.65
C TYR A 178 -16.81 4.40 -7.73
N CYS A 179 -15.92 4.01 -8.65
CA CYS A 179 -14.66 4.70 -8.93
C CYS A 179 -14.89 6.11 -9.49
N ASP A 180 -15.78 6.27 -10.47
CA ASP A 180 -16.11 7.57 -11.07
C ASP A 180 -16.63 8.56 -10.01
N GLN A 181 -17.52 8.10 -9.12
CA GLN A 181 -18.04 8.89 -8.01
C GLN A 181 -16.96 9.25 -6.98
N THR A 182 -16.04 8.32 -6.70
CA THR A 182 -14.89 8.57 -5.80
C THR A 182 -13.95 9.61 -6.38
N TYR A 183 -13.68 9.52 -7.69
CA TYR A 183 -12.90 10.51 -8.43
C TYR A 183 -13.57 11.89 -8.37
N ASP A 184 -14.88 11.97 -8.65
CA ASP A 184 -15.62 13.23 -8.63
C ASP A 184 -15.61 13.86 -7.22
N LEU A 185 -15.72 13.04 -6.16
CA LEU A 185 -15.58 13.50 -4.78
C LEU A 185 -14.18 14.05 -4.47
N TYR A 186 -13.12 13.34 -4.89
CA TYR A 186 -11.74 13.78 -4.71
C TYR A 186 -11.51 15.13 -5.38
N VAL A 187 -11.88 15.26 -6.66
CA VAL A 187 -11.70 16.50 -7.44
C VAL A 187 -12.50 17.63 -6.82
N LYS A 188 -13.74 17.39 -6.37
CA LYS A 188 -14.57 18.42 -5.73
C LYS A 188 -13.93 19.00 -4.46
N GLU A 189 -13.42 18.15 -3.57
CA GLU A 189 -12.92 18.56 -2.25
C GLU A 189 -11.44 19.00 -2.27
N TYR A 190 -10.64 18.37 -3.13
CA TYR A 190 -9.18 18.47 -3.13
C TYR A 190 -8.58 18.80 -4.50
N GLN A 191 -9.31 19.53 -5.36
CA GLN A 191 -8.83 19.93 -6.70
C GLN A 191 -7.42 20.55 -6.69
N TRP A 192 -7.10 21.29 -5.64
CA TRP A 192 -5.84 22.00 -5.42
C TRP A 192 -4.64 21.07 -5.14
N PHE A 193 -4.87 19.78 -4.91
CA PHE A 193 -3.85 18.76 -4.73
C PHE A 193 -3.95 17.70 -5.82
N TYR A 194 -2.95 17.64 -6.70
CA TYR A 194 -2.95 16.68 -7.81
C TYR A 194 -2.85 15.25 -7.30
N MET A 195 -3.72 14.37 -7.78
CA MET A 195 -3.70 12.97 -7.37
C MET A 195 -2.44 12.26 -7.88
N PRO A 196 -1.91 11.28 -7.12
CA PRO A 196 -0.80 10.46 -7.58
C PRO A 196 -1.22 9.55 -8.75
N VAL A 197 -0.26 9.17 -9.59
CA VAL A 197 -0.44 8.28 -10.75
C VAL A 197 -1.07 6.96 -10.33
N SER A 198 -0.67 6.39 -9.20
CA SER A 198 -1.25 5.15 -8.69
C SER A 198 -2.73 5.29 -8.32
N MET A 199 -3.14 6.39 -7.68
CA MET A 199 -4.56 6.66 -7.41
C MET A 199 -5.33 6.96 -8.70
N HIS A 200 -4.71 7.66 -9.65
CA HIS A 200 -5.29 7.91 -10.97
C HIS A 200 -5.56 6.58 -11.72
N LYS A 201 -4.57 5.69 -11.80
CA LYS A 201 -4.75 4.36 -12.40
C LYS A 201 -5.85 3.56 -11.68
N LEU A 202 -5.87 3.61 -10.35
CA LEU A 202 -6.86 2.93 -9.52
C LEU A 202 -8.29 3.41 -9.79
N LEU A 203 -8.52 4.72 -9.92
CA LEU A 203 -9.87 5.26 -10.09
C LEU A 203 -10.31 5.36 -11.56
N VAL A 204 -9.38 5.63 -12.48
CA VAL A 204 -9.70 5.91 -13.89
C VAL A 204 -9.51 4.68 -14.78
N HIS A 205 -8.46 3.89 -14.54
CA HIS A 205 -8.06 2.82 -15.46
C HIS A 205 -8.36 1.41 -14.96
N SER A 206 -8.57 1.19 -13.65
CA SER A 206 -8.83 -0.14 -13.09
C SER A 206 -9.95 -0.90 -13.80
N ALA A 207 -11.07 -0.23 -14.11
CA ALA A 207 -12.18 -0.83 -14.85
C ALA A 207 -11.84 -1.22 -16.30
N GLN A 208 -10.82 -0.60 -16.90
CA GLN A 208 -10.29 -0.95 -18.23
C GLN A 208 -9.25 -2.06 -18.15
N ILE A 209 -8.51 -2.13 -17.04
CA ILE A 209 -7.45 -3.11 -16.80
C ILE A 209 -8.06 -4.49 -16.50
N ILE A 210 -9.00 -4.57 -15.56
CA ILE A 210 -9.58 -5.83 -15.04
C ILE A 210 -10.03 -6.81 -16.14
N PRO A 211 -10.72 -6.38 -17.23
CA PRO A 211 -11.14 -7.29 -18.30
C PRO A 211 -10.02 -8.03 -19.06
N ASN A 212 -8.76 -7.60 -18.92
CA ASN A 212 -7.63 -8.23 -19.62
C ASN A 212 -7.07 -9.45 -18.88
N PHE A 213 -7.68 -9.84 -17.76
CA PHE A 213 -7.22 -10.92 -16.89
C PHE A 213 -8.29 -11.99 -16.71
N ASP A 214 -7.88 -13.25 -16.83
CA ASP A 214 -8.78 -14.40 -16.68
C ASP A 214 -9.16 -14.68 -15.22
N LEU A 215 -8.30 -14.29 -14.28
CA LEU A 215 -8.52 -14.42 -12.85
C LEU A 215 -8.81 -13.05 -12.23
N PRO A 216 -9.41 -13.01 -11.02
CA PRO A 216 -9.50 -11.79 -10.24
C PRO A 216 -8.16 -11.07 -10.13
N ILE A 217 -8.16 -9.75 -10.30
CA ILE A 217 -6.95 -8.94 -10.39
C ILE A 217 -6.01 -9.08 -9.18
N GLY A 218 -6.55 -9.37 -7.98
CA GLY A 218 -5.76 -9.64 -6.78
C GLY A 218 -4.85 -10.88 -6.85
N PHE A 219 -4.99 -11.75 -7.85
CA PHE A 219 -4.05 -12.86 -8.10
C PHE A 219 -2.80 -12.44 -8.90
N TYR A 220 -2.82 -11.26 -9.52
CA TYR A 220 -1.76 -10.79 -10.42
C TYR A 220 -0.80 -9.79 -9.77
N THR A 221 -0.83 -9.66 -8.44
CA THR A 221 -0.06 -8.66 -7.68
C THR A 221 1.42 -9.03 -7.55
N GLU A 222 2.29 -8.03 -7.44
CA GLU A 222 3.74 -8.24 -7.22
C GLU A 222 4.09 -8.62 -5.77
N GLU A 223 3.17 -8.45 -4.80
CA GLU A 223 3.40 -8.70 -3.36
C GLU A 223 4.02 -10.08 -3.08
N ALA A 224 3.55 -11.11 -3.78
CA ALA A 224 4.06 -12.47 -3.60
C ALA A 224 5.53 -12.61 -4.03
N GLN A 225 5.97 -11.86 -5.05
CA GLN A 225 7.37 -11.82 -5.46
C GLN A 225 8.21 -10.98 -4.52
N GLU A 226 7.70 -9.85 -4.02
CA GLU A 226 8.42 -9.00 -3.08
C GLU A 226 8.64 -9.70 -1.73
N ALA A 227 7.62 -10.38 -1.20
CA ALA A 227 7.75 -11.22 -0.01
C ALA A 227 8.84 -12.28 -0.18
N ARG A 228 9.04 -12.76 -1.41
CA ARG A 228 10.09 -13.73 -1.72
C ARG A 228 11.50 -13.16 -1.56
N ASN A 229 11.69 -11.85 -1.54
CA ASN A 229 12.99 -11.24 -1.29
C ASN A 229 13.49 -11.50 0.15
N LYS A 230 12.59 -11.62 1.13
CA LYS A 230 12.92 -12.00 2.51
C LYS A 230 13.51 -13.42 2.53
N ASP A 231 12.82 -14.37 1.88
CA ASP A 231 13.31 -15.73 1.69
C ASP A 231 14.65 -15.75 0.95
N ASN A 232 14.80 -14.96 -0.11
CA ASN A 232 16.05 -14.88 -0.88
C ASN A 232 17.24 -14.49 0.02
N LYS A 233 17.07 -13.46 0.86
CA LYS A 233 18.10 -13.02 1.82
C LYS A 233 18.39 -14.11 2.85
N TYR A 234 17.34 -14.70 3.43
CA TYR A 234 17.45 -15.76 4.44
C TYR A 234 18.16 -17.02 3.89
N ILE A 235 17.72 -17.53 2.74
CA ILE A 235 18.30 -18.68 2.05
C ILE A 235 19.75 -18.41 1.71
N ARG A 236 20.03 -17.22 1.15
CA ARG A 236 21.41 -16.83 0.87
C ARG A 236 22.24 -16.91 2.14
N LEU A 237 21.81 -16.36 3.28
CA LEU A 237 22.61 -16.37 4.51
C LEU A 237 22.80 -17.78 5.09
N ASN A 238 21.73 -18.58 5.17
CA ASN A 238 21.69 -19.78 6.01
C ASN A 238 21.77 -21.11 5.23
N HIS A 239 21.47 -21.12 3.94
CA HIS A 239 21.30 -22.36 3.16
C HIS A 239 22.22 -22.48 1.94
N THR A 240 23.23 -21.61 1.82
CA THR A 240 24.17 -21.65 0.69
C THR A 240 25.61 -21.87 1.15
N ARG A 241 26.37 -22.64 0.36
CA ARG A 241 27.81 -22.78 0.59
C ARG A 241 28.53 -21.47 0.23
N LYS A 242 29.38 -21.01 1.15
CA LYS A 242 30.15 -19.75 1.04
C LYS A 242 31.55 -19.93 0.46
N ILE A 243 31.65 -20.77 -0.57
CA ILE A 243 32.95 -21.12 -1.19
C ILE A 243 33.28 -20.14 -2.30
N ASN A 244 32.34 -19.91 -3.22
CA ASN A 244 32.44 -18.93 -4.29
C ASN A 244 31.04 -18.52 -4.75
N ARG A 245 30.97 -17.43 -5.50
CA ARG A 245 29.70 -16.85 -5.97
C ARG A 245 28.86 -17.84 -6.80
N LYS A 246 29.48 -18.63 -7.67
CA LYS A 246 28.76 -19.60 -8.51
C LYS A 246 28.07 -20.66 -7.65
N THR A 247 28.79 -21.27 -6.71
CA THR A 247 28.22 -22.26 -5.80
C THR A 247 27.11 -21.66 -4.93
N THR A 248 27.32 -20.45 -4.40
CA THR A 248 26.28 -19.75 -3.64
C THR A 248 25.00 -19.54 -4.44
N LEU A 249 25.12 -19.08 -5.69
CA LEU A 249 23.96 -18.88 -6.58
C LEU A 249 23.28 -20.19 -6.95
N THR A 250 24.04 -21.26 -7.22
CA THR A 250 23.48 -22.59 -7.50
C THR A 250 22.68 -23.11 -6.32
N ASP A 251 23.22 -23.01 -5.10
CA ASP A 251 22.53 -23.48 -3.90
C ASP A 251 21.26 -22.66 -3.65
N GLN A 252 21.34 -21.33 -3.80
CA GLN A 252 20.20 -20.44 -3.64
C GLN A 252 19.08 -20.78 -4.64
N PHE A 253 19.44 -20.94 -5.91
CA PHE A 253 18.50 -21.30 -6.97
C PHE A 253 17.81 -22.64 -6.73
N ASN A 254 18.58 -23.67 -6.33
CA ASN A 254 18.05 -25.00 -6.04
C ASN A 254 17.11 -24.96 -4.83
N PHE A 255 17.46 -24.23 -3.77
CA PHE A 255 16.62 -24.13 -2.59
C PHE A 255 15.31 -23.40 -2.88
N LEU A 256 15.36 -22.34 -3.70
CA LEU A 256 14.17 -21.63 -4.18
C LEU A 256 13.25 -22.55 -4.99
N HIS A 257 13.81 -23.43 -5.85
CA HIS A 257 13.03 -24.43 -6.58
C HIS A 257 12.34 -25.44 -5.65
N VAL A 258 13.05 -25.96 -4.65
CA VAL A 258 12.47 -26.93 -3.69
C VAL A 258 11.32 -26.30 -2.90
N THR A 259 11.45 -25.02 -2.56
CA THR A 259 10.43 -24.31 -1.77
C THR A 259 9.25 -23.84 -2.61
N SER A 260 9.40 -23.67 -3.92
CA SER A 260 8.29 -23.39 -4.85
C SER A 260 7.73 -24.63 -5.55
N ASP A 261 8.27 -25.82 -5.28
CA ASP A 261 7.77 -27.08 -5.85
C ASP A 261 6.30 -27.33 -5.44
N PRO A 262 5.37 -27.47 -6.39
CA PRO A 262 3.94 -27.61 -6.08
C PRO A 262 3.60 -28.85 -5.27
N VAL A 263 4.32 -29.97 -5.48
CA VAL A 263 4.07 -31.24 -4.78
C VAL A 263 4.52 -31.09 -3.32
N ILE A 264 5.74 -30.58 -3.10
CA ILE A 264 6.27 -30.33 -1.76
C ILE A 264 5.43 -29.29 -1.01
N SER A 265 5.07 -28.20 -1.68
CA SER A 265 4.25 -27.12 -1.11
C SER A 265 2.88 -27.63 -0.67
N THR A 266 2.19 -28.41 -1.53
CA THR A 266 0.87 -28.99 -1.21
C THR A 266 0.94 -29.90 0.01
N LEU A 267 1.97 -30.76 0.09
CA LEU A 267 2.20 -31.61 1.25
C LEU A 267 2.41 -30.77 2.51
N ARG A 268 3.29 -29.76 2.47
CA ARG A 268 3.54 -28.86 3.62
C ARG A 268 2.29 -28.14 4.09
N MET A 269 1.46 -27.64 3.17
CA MET A 269 0.20 -26.95 3.50
C MET A 269 -0.80 -27.87 4.20
N SER A 270 -0.86 -29.15 3.83
CA SER A 270 -1.76 -30.10 4.47
C SER A 270 -1.48 -30.27 5.97
N PHE A 271 -0.23 -30.09 6.40
CA PHE A 271 0.18 -30.13 7.82
C PHE A 271 -0.05 -28.80 8.55
N LYS A 272 -0.02 -27.66 7.86
CA LYS A 272 -0.17 -26.31 8.44
C LYS A 272 -1.62 -25.82 8.54
N ARG A 273 -2.62 -26.71 8.69
CA ARG A 273 -4.05 -26.33 8.82
C ARG A 273 -4.33 -25.60 10.16
N THR A 274 -3.83 -24.40 10.32
CA THR A 274 -4.36 -23.42 11.27
C THR A 274 -5.53 -22.70 10.58
N LYS A 275 -6.61 -22.47 11.34
CA LYS A 275 -7.80 -21.75 10.86
C LYS A 275 -7.41 -20.30 10.56
N LYS A 276 -7.00 -19.97 9.33
CA LYS A 276 -6.91 -18.56 8.91
C LYS A 276 -8.31 -17.97 8.96
N LYS A 277 -8.48 -16.87 9.69
CA LYS A 277 -9.73 -16.10 9.69
C LYS A 277 -9.96 -15.60 8.26
N VAL A 278 -11.17 -15.79 7.73
CA VAL A 278 -11.55 -15.22 6.44
C VAL A 278 -11.68 -13.71 6.63
N ARG A 279 -10.90 -12.93 5.90
CA ARG A 279 -11.01 -11.47 5.88
C ARG A 279 -12.27 -11.09 5.12
N LEU A 280 -13.18 -10.39 5.78
CA LEU A 280 -14.42 -9.90 5.17
C LEU A 280 -14.14 -8.60 4.41
N LEU A 281 -14.77 -8.45 3.25
CA LEU A 281 -14.77 -7.18 2.54
C LEU A 281 -15.61 -6.15 3.32
N PRO A 282 -15.24 -4.86 3.29
CA PRO A 282 -16.10 -3.81 3.80
C PRO A 282 -17.44 -3.78 3.05
N ILE A 283 -18.48 -3.22 3.66
CA ILE A 283 -19.88 -3.37 3.20
C ILE A 283 -20.10 -2.95 1.74
N ASP A 284 -19.54 -1.81 1.30
CA ASP A 284 -19.75 -1.35 -0.08
C ASP A 284 -19.00 -2.25 -1.08
N ALA A 285 -17.78 -2.66 -0.73
CA ALA A 285 -17.02 -3.63 -1.51
C ALA A 285 -17.76 -4.96 -1.61
N ALA A 286 -18.32 -5.48 -0.51
CA ALA A 286 -19.11 -6.70 -0.51
C ALA A 286 -20.38 -6.57 -1.38
N ASN A 287 -21.03 -5.40 -1.38
CA ASN A 287 -22.16 -5.09 -2.25
C ASN A 287 -21.79 -5.07 -3.73
N ILE A 288 -20.64 -4.49 -4.08
CA ILE A 288 -20.11 -4.45 -5.46
C ILE A 288 -19.72 -5.86 -5.93
N ALA A 289 -19.18 -6.68 -5.02
CA ALA A 289 -18.86 -8.08 -5.25
C ALA A 289 -20.08 -9.02 -5.16
N GLU A 290 -21.28 -8.50 -4.88
CA GLU A 290 -22.53 -9.24 -4.78
C GLU A 290 -22.44 -10.45 -3.81
N LEU A 291 -21.69 -10.28 -2.72
CA LEU A 291 -21.56 -11.30 -1.68
C LEU A 291 -22.78 -11.29 -0.76
N ASN A 292 -23.31 -12.47 -0.42
CA ASN A 292 -24.45 -12.59 0.50
C ASN A 292 -24.09 -12.07 1.91
N LEU A 293 -24.61 -10.90 2.27
CA LEU A 293 -24.37 -10.22 3.55
C LEU A 293 -25.11 -10.83 4.75
N SER A 294 -25.86 -11.92 4.57
CA SER A 294 -26.79 -12.48 5.57
C SER A 294 -26.13 -13.09 6.83
N ALA A 295 -24.83 -12.86 7.04
CA ALA A 295 -24.08 -13.24 8.24
C ALA A 295 -23.35 -12.05 8.89
N GLN A 296 -23.62 -10.81 8.47
CA GLN A 296 -22.95 -9.62 9.01
C GLN A 296 -23.78 -8.99 10.14
N SER A 297 -23.47 -9.33 11.38
CA SER A 297 -23.90 -8.53 12.53
C SER A 297 -23.30 -7.12 12.41
N GLN A 298 -24.16 -6.11 12.38
CA GLN A 298 -23.81 -4.76 12.77
C GLN A 298 -23.23 -4.84 14.19
N ASP A 299 -22.11 -4.16 14.45
CA ASP A 299 -21.28 -4.25 15.66
C ASP A 299 -20.34 -5.46 15.76
N SER A 300 -19.27 -5.44 14.96
CA SER A 300 -17.91 -5.84 15.34
C SER A 300 -16.97 -5.70 14.13
N ASN A 301 -16.54 -4.48 13.84
CA ASN A 301 -15.40 -4.24 12.93
C ASN A 301 -14.07 -4.59 13.64
N GLU A 302 -13.95 -5.79 14.18
CA GLU A 302 -12.65 -6.31 14.63
C GLU A 302 -11.99 -7.07 13.49
N TYR A 303 -11.25 -6.32 12.69
CA TYR A 303 -10.23 -6.90 11.82
C TYR A 303 -9.07 -7.38 12.70
N SER A 304 -8.88 -8.69 12.78
CA SER A 304 -7.78 -9.31 13.52
C SER A 304 -6.68 -9.65 12.52
N ASP A 305 -5.58 -8.90 12.61
CA ASP A 305 -4.35 -9.22 11.89
C ASP A 305 -3.56 -10.27 12.66
N ASN A 306 -3.20 -11.35 11.97
CA ASN A 306 -2.12 -12.25 12.33
C ASN A 306 -1.34 -12.46 11.03
N GLU A 307 -0.61 -11.43 10.63
CA GLU A 307 0.52 -11.58 9.71
C GLU A 307 1.79 -11.42 10.55
N GLU A 308 2.70 -12.38 10.38
CA GLU A 308 4.07 -12.31 10.88
C GLU A 308 4.68 -11.00 10.37
N ASP A 309 5.43 -10.30 11.23
CA ASP A 309 6.13 -9.06 10.93
C ASP A 309 6.92 -9.18 9.60
N ASP A 310 6.29 -8.73 8.52
CA ASP A 310 6.89 -8.56 7.20
C ASP A 310 7.21 -7.08 7.03
N GLU A 311 8.35 -6.69 7.62
CA GLU A 311 9.05 -5.48 7.21
C GLU A 311 9.52 -5.67 5.77
N THR A 312 8.76 -5.15 4.81
CA THR A 312 9.24 -4.96 3.45
C THR A 312 10.24 -3.80 3.45
N ASN A 313 11.43 -4.06 2.89
CA ASN A 313 12.35 -3.01 2.51
C ASN A 313 11.90 -2.51 1.15
N ASP A 314 11.12 -1.43 1.17
CA ASP A 314 10.71 -0.72 -0.02
C ASP A 314 11.97 0.00 -0.56
N GLU A 315 12.51 -0.50 -1.68
CA GLU A 315 13.52 0.22 -2.45
C GLU A 315 12.84 1.46 -3.05
N GLU A 316 13.53 2.61 -3.00
CA GLU A 316 13.03 3.91 -3.45
C GLU A 316 12.09 3.80 -4.64
N GLU A 317 10.82 4.17 -4.46
CA GLU A 317 10.01 4.70 -5.53
C GLU A 317 9.85 6.21 -5.32
N ASP A 318 10.31 6.99 -6.30
CA ASP A 318 10.32 8.46 -6.28
C ASP A 318 9.01 9.00 -5.72
N ALA A 319 9.11 9.89 -4.74
CA ALA A 319 7.96 10.62 -4.26
C ALA A 319 7.33 11.36 -5.44
N GLU A 320 6.14 10.92 -5.86
CA GLU A 320 5.32 11.63 -6.85
C GLU A 320 4.95 13.04 -6.35
N ILE A 321 5.18 13.30 -5.06
CA ILE A 321 4.97 14.54 -4.32
C ILE A 321 6.34 15.03 -3.86
N ASP A 322 6.83 16.16 -4.40
CA ASP A 322 8.08 16.78 -3.91
C ASP A 322 7.95 17.08 -2.40
N THR A 323 8.78 16.42 -1.59
CA THR A 323 9.03 16.77 -0.19
C THR A 323 10.49 17.15 -0.04
N GLU A 324 10.85 18.37 -0.44
CA GLU A 324 12.04 19.01 0.12
C GLU A 324 11.71 19.42 1.56
N ILE A 325 12.03 18.55 2.51
CA ILE A 325 12.10 18.89 3.93
C ILE A 325 13.44 18.35 4.43
N ASP A 326 14.31 19.29 4.80
CA ASP A 326 15.75 19.13 5.05
C ASP A 326 16.08 18.06 6.11
N GLU A 327 17.06 17.19 5.81
CA GLU A 327 17.49 16.03 6.61
C GLU A 327 18.06 16.39 8.01
N LYS A 328 18.27 17.68 8.31
CA LYS A 328 18.94 18.12 9.55
C LYS A 328 18.05 18.15 10.78
N ASP A 329 16.73 18.18 10.64
CA ASP A 329 15.80 18.31 11.78
C ASP A 329 15.41 16.95 12.42
N LEU A 330 15.76 15.82 11.79
CA LEU A 330 15.35 14.47 12.20
C LEU A 330 16.16 13.90 13.36
N LYS A 331 17.43 14.31 13.50
CA LYS A 331 18.34 13.77 14.54
C LYS A 331 17.94 14.18 15.96
N ILE A 332 17.16 15.26 16.10
CA ILE A 332 16.67 15.77 17.39
C ILE A 332 15.39 15.02 17.83
N GLN A 333 14.66 14.39 16.90
CA GLN A 333 13.37 13.75 17.20
C GLN A 333 13.47 12.35 17.80
N PHE A 334 14.53 11.59 17.49
CA PHE A 334 14.71 10.24 18.05
C PHE A 334 15.02 10.28 19.54
N ASP A 335 15.86 11.23 19.97
CA ASP A 335 16.27 11.37 21.38
C ASP A 335 15.10 11.79 22.29
N VAL A 336 14.19 12.65 21.80
CA VAL A 336 13.04 13.13 22.62
C VAL A 336 11.95 12.07 22.79
N LEU A 337 11.76 11.19 21.79
CA LEU A 337 10.80 10.09 21.90
C LEU A 337 11.36 8.89 22.67
N SER A 338 12.67 8.63 22.59
CA SER A 338 13.33 7.62 23.44
C SER A 338 13.29 8.00 24.92
N ASP A 339 13.45 9.28 25.24
CA ASP A 339 13.40 9.77 26.63
C ASP A 339 11.98 9.67 27.23
N ASN A 340 10.94 9.90 26.43
CA ASN A 340 9.55 9.71 26.86
C ASN A 340 9.16 8.23 26.98
N ALA A 341 9.68 7.36 26.11
CA ALA A 341 9.47 5.91 26.22
C ALA A 341 10.21 5.31 27.44
N ALA A 342 11.41 5.80 27.74
CA ALA A 342 12.17 5.38 28.92
C ALA A 342 11.47 5.78 30.23
N ASN A 343 10.89 6.99 30.30
CA ASN A 343 10.17 7.43 31.49
C ASN A 343 8.86 6.65 31.76
N ILE A 344 8.19 6.16 30.73
CA ILE A 344 6.96 5.34 30.88
C ILE A 344 7.29 3.91 31.34
N ILE A 345 8.46 3.37 30.99
CA ILE A 345 8.90 2.04 31.44
C ILE A 345 9.25 2.05 32.93
N VAL A 346 9.82 3.15 33.44
CA VAL A 346 10.16 3.29 34.86
C VAL A 346 8.91 3.36 35.76
N GLU A 347 7.81 3.98 35.30
CA GLU A 347 6.55 4.01 36.07
C GLU A 347 5.81 2.65 36.13
N PHE A 348 6.09 1.72 35.20
CA PHE A 348 5.48 0.39 35.21
C PHE A 348 6.21 -0.60 36.16
N ASP A 349 7.52 -0.45 36.35
CA ASP A 349 8.30 -1.30 37.26
C ASP A 349 8.03 -1.00 38.75
N GLU A 350 7.55 0.20 39.09
CA GLU A 350 7.16 0.54 40.47
C GLU A 350 5.82 -0.11 40.90
N TYR A 351 4.97 -0.52 39.95
CA TYR A 351 3.69 -1.21 40.27
C TYR A 351 3.81 -2.74 40.32
N SER A 352 4.88 -3.34 39.81
CA SER A 352 5.10 -4.80 39.88
C SER A 352 5.70 -5.31 41.20
N ASN A 353 6.19 -4.42 42.08
CA ASN A 353 6.80 -4.80 43.35
C ASN A 353 5.82 -4.88 44.55
N PHE A 354 4.50 -4.81 44.31
CA PHE A 354 3.48 -4.84 45.39
C PHE A 354 2.75 -6.20 45.54
N PHE A 355 3.13 -7.24 44.79
CA PHE A 355 2.48 -8.56 44.85
C PHE A 355 3.49 -9.72 44.91
N LEU A 356 4.46 -9.67 45.82
CA LEU A 356 5.23 -10.84 46.23
C LEU A 356 5.67 -10.68 47.70
N ASP A 357 4.73 -10.81 48.63
CA ASP A 357 4.99 -11.21 50.02
C ASP A 357 3.66 -11.71 50.64
N GLU A 358 3.42 -13.02 50.50
CA GLU A 358 2.84 -13.95 51.51
C GLU A 358 2.80 -15.38 50.98
#